data_AF-A0A258W277-F1
#
_entry.id   AF-A0A258W277-F1
#
_cell.length_a   1.000
_cell.length_b   1.000
_cell.length_c   1.000
_cell.angle_alpha   90.00
_cell.angle_beta   90.00
_cell.angle_gamma   90.00
#
_symmetry.space_group_name_H-M   'P 1'
#
loop_
_entity.id
_entity.type
_entity.pdbx_description
1 polymer ?
#
loop_
_entity_poly.entity_id
_entity_poly.type
_entity_poly.pdbx_seq_one_letter_code
_entity_poly.pdbx_strand_id
1 'polypeptide(L)'
;MNKLPEQLWMLSQSNIETRVRYEKSNGFLGPKRVLVVEDEPYWQLLVCETLKISNESVVFRSVKSVKDAERVLKEESSGFDLIVSDHNLKNQSTGLALWRNFQKLGIETNFVILSGLDRDTYASRFLLKGEEPLYFEKNAISDLVEILDRKMAFSAGSNLVNSNFKYKERDVIELILGFIAIVAIWQTGINMISSYARATESKTYQPVIIQKTIEQGLASSEALSKLGVSKFLTRETKEIVKRIIARDNSRAKIIVNPGQ
;
A
#
# COMPACT_ATOMS: atom_id res chain seq x y z
N MET A 1 28.41 22.13 26.69
CA MET A 1 27.15 21.44 26.35
C MET A 1 26.90 21.62 24.86
N ASN A 2 27.10 20.57 24.07
CA ASN A 2 26.90 20.62 22.62
C ASN A 2 25.41 20.50 22.33
N LYS A 3 24.81 21.56 21.74
CA LYS A 3 23.44 21.51 21.25
C LYS A 3 23.40 20.51 20.09
N LEU A 4 22.51 19.52 20.17
CA LEU A 4 22.20 18.63 19.06
C LEU A 4 21.74 19.47 17.85
N PRO A 5 22.17 19.13 16.62
CA PRO A 5 21.71 19.81 15.41
C PRO A 5 20.18 19.85 15.32
N GLU A 6 19.64 21.03 15.07
CA GLU A 6 18.20 21.33 15.00
C GLU A 6 17.42 20.39 14.06
N GLN A 7 18.10 19.87 13.02
CA GLN A 7 17.57 18.88 12.08
C GLN A 7 17.28 17.52 12.73
N LEU A 8 18.09 17.07 13.69
CA LEU A 8 17.84 15.83 14.43
C LEU A 8 16.68 15.98 15.43
N TRP A 9 16.48 17.19 15.94
CA TRP A 9 15.34 17.48 16.81
C TRP A 9 14.02 17.47 16.02
N MET A 10 14.00 18.00 14.79
CA MET A 10 12.81 17.95 13.93
C MET A 10 12.44 16.53 13.49
N LEU A 11 13.42 15.68 13.14
CA LEU A 11 13.16 14.27 12.80
C LEU A 11 12.60 13.48 14.01
N SER A 12 13.12 13.75 15.20
CA SER A 12 12.61 13.21 16.47
C SER A 12 11.14 13.60 16.72
N GLN A 13 10.78 14.87 16.55
CA GLN A 13 9.39 15.34 16.74
C GLN A 13 8.43 14.75 15.69
N SER A 14 8.85 14.62 14.44
CA SER A 14 8.01 14.04 13.37
C SER A 14 7.66 12.56 13.61
N ASN A 15 8.59 11.77 14.16
CA ASN A 15 8.36 10.38 14.54
C ASN A 15 7.43 10.26 15.76
N ILE A 16 7.49 11.21 16.68
CA ILE A 16 6.63 11.26 17.87
C ILE A 16 5.19 11.63 17.48
N GLU A 17 4.99 12.65 16.63
CA GLU A 17 3.64 13.04 16.20
C GLU A 17 2.93 11.97 15.38
N THR A 18 3.69 11.21 14.57
CA THR A 18 3.15 10.07 13.81
C THR A 18 2.67 8.95 14.74
N ARG A 19 3.42 8.67 15.82
CA ARG A 19 3.03 7.70 16.87
C ARG A 19 1.77 8.13 17.64
N VAL A 20 1.68 9.39 18.06
CA VAL A 20 0.56 9.91 18.86
C VAL A 20 -0.78 9.90 18.09
N ARG A 21 -0.76 10.08 16.76
CA ARG A 21 -1.99 9.95 15.93
C ARG A 21 -2.42 8.49 15.75
N TYR A 22 -1.47 7.55 15.72
CA TYR A 22 -1.76 6.12 15.59
C TYR A 22 -2.42 5.56 16.86
N GLU A 23 -1.93 5.95 18.04
CA GLU A 23 -2.49 5.51 19.32
C GLU A 23 -3.93 6.01 19.56
N LYS A 24 -4.27 7.21 19.04
CA LYS A 24 -5.62 7.79 19.24
C LYS A 24 -6.71 7.25 18.31
N SER A 25 -6.34 6.55 17.23
CA SER A 25 -7.29 6.03 16.24
C SER A 25 -7.46 4.50 16.27
N ASN A 26 -6.57 3.78 16.97
CA ASN A 26 -6.72 2.34 17.25
C ASN A 26 -7.70 2.11 18.42
N GLY A 27 -8.99 2.30 18.15
CA GLY A 27 -10.04 1.87 19.06
C GLY A 27 -9.94 0.38 19.37
N PHE A 28 -9.63 0.05 20.63
CA PHE A 28 -10.04 -1.18 21.33
C PHE A 28 -9.77 -2.53 20.64
N LEU A 29 -8.67 -2.67 19.89
CA LEU A 29 -8.19 -4.00 19.54
C LEU A 29 -7.34 -4.51 20.70
N GLY A 30 -7.79 -5.59 21.32
CA GLY A 30 -7.06 -6.25 22.40
C GLY A 30 -5.63 -6.61 22.02
N PRO A 31 -4.82 -7.03 23.00
CA PRO A 31 -3.41 -7.36 22.79
C PRO A 31 -3.26 -8.37 21.65
N LYS A 32 -2.38 -8.05 20.70
CA LYS A 32 -2.11 -8.89 19.52
C LYS A 32 -1.37 -10.16 19.93
N ARG A 33 -1.78 -11.31 19.42
CA ARG A 33 -1.20 -12.62 19.77
C ARG A 33 -0.30 -13.12 18.67
N VAL A 34 0.97 -13.35 19.00
CA VAL A 34 1.99 -13.80 18.04
C VAL A 34 2.55 -15.15 18.48
N LEU A 35 2.52 -16.13 17.56
CA LEU A 35 3.23 -17.40 17.72
C LEU A 35 4.59 -17.30 17.04
N VAL A 36 5.67 -17.49 17.81
CA VAL A 36 7.04 -17.52 17.30
C VAL A 36 7.55 -18.96 17.32
N VAL A 37 7.93 -19.48 16.15
CA VAL A 37 8.46 -20.84 15.95
C VAL A 37 9.93 -20.73 15.55
N GLU A 38 10.83 -20.89 16.52
CA GLU A 38 12.27 -20.68 16.33
C GLU A 38 13.02 -21.58 17.31
N ASP A 39 13.92 -22.42 16.79
CA ASP A 39 14.65 -23.40 17.60
C ASP A 39 15.96 -22.87 18.18
N GLU A 40 16.46 -21.75 17.64
CA GLU A 40 17.63 -21.04 18.15
C GLU A 40 17.22 -19.96 19.17
N PRO A 41 17.60 -20.09 20.46
CA PRO A 41 17.14 -19.17 21.51
C PRO A 41 17.48 -17.69 21.26
N TYR A 42 18.61 -17.42 20.62
CA TYR A 42 19.05 -16.05 20.31
C TYR A 42 18.10 -15.37 19.31
N TRP A 43 17.82 -16.02 18.19
CA TRP A 43 16.86 -15.49 17.20
C TRP A 43 15.45 -15.38 17.77
N GLN A 44 15.03 -16.35 18.59
CA GLN A 44 13.71 -16.31 19.21
C GLN A 44 13.55 -15.05 20.07
N LEU A 45 14.57 -14.73 20.89
CA LEU A 45 14.59 -13.54 21.72
C LEU A 45 14.62 -12.27 20.86
N LEU A 46 15.49 -12.23 19.84
CA LEU A 46 15.62 -11.07 18.96
C LEU A 46 14.32 -10.74 18.23
N VAL A 47 13.62 -11.75 17.70
CA VAL A 47 12.30 -11.60 17.07
C VAL A 47 11.29 -11.03 18.05
N CYS A 48 11.17 -11.62 19.24
CA CYS A 48 10.22 -11.15 20.25
C CYS A 48 10.49 -9.69 20.67
N GLU A 49 11.75 -9.33 20.94
CA GLU A 49 12.10 -7.97 21.35
C GLU A 49 11.89 -6.96 20.20
N THR A 50 12.22 -7.32 18.97
CA THR A 50 11.98 -6.47 17.79
C THR A 50 10.49 -6.17 17.63
N LEU A 51 9.63 -7.16 17.83
CA LEU A 51 8.17 -6.99 17.75
C LEU A 51 7.60 -6.20 18.93
N LYS A 52 8.15 -6.35 20.14
CA LYS A 52 7.75 -5.54 21.30
C LYS A 52 8.05 -4.06 21.12
N ILE A 53 9.15 -3.72 20.45
CA ILE A 53 9.53 -2.31 20.18
C ILE A 53 8.47 -1.60 19.34
N SER A 54 7.80 -2.31 18.43
CA SER A 54 6.71 -1.74 17.63
C SER A 54 5.42 -1.63 18.41
N ASN A 55 5.11 -2.64 19.24
CA ASN A 55 3.88 -2.70 19.99
C ASN A 55 4.06 -3.45 21.32
N GLU A 56 4.06 -2.68 22.42
CA GLU A 56 4.22 -3.20 23.78
C GLU A 56 3.07 -4.11 24.23
N SER A 57 1.90 -4.04 23.56
CA SER A 57 0.73 -4.86 23.88
C SER A 57 0.76 -6.27 23.26
N VAL A 58 1.81 -6.61 22.50
CA VAL A 58 1.90 -7.94 21.87
C VAL A 58 2.15 -9.02 22.92
N VAL A 59 1.32 -10.06 22.88
CA VAL A 59 1.47 -11.28 23.68
C VAL A 59 2.12 -12.35 22.83
N PHE A 60 3.27 -12.83 23.28
CA PHE A 60 4.05 -13.84 22.57
C PHE A 60 3.82 -15.23 23.15
N ARG A 61 3.65 -16.20 22.26
CA ARG A 61 3.83 -17.61 22.57
C ARG A 61 5.00 -18.11 21.73
N SER A 62 6.05 -18.61 22.37
CA SER A 62 7.23 -19.11 21.66
C SER A 62 7.35 -20.62 21.80
N VAL A 63 7.67 -21.28 20.70
CA VAL A 63 7.87 -22.72 20.58
C VAL A 63 9.09 -23.02 19.72
N LYS A 64 9.71 -24.18 19.91
CA LYS A 64 10.99 -24.54 19.26
C LYS A 64 10.83 -25.54 18.12
N SER A 65 9.61 -25.96 17.81
CA SER A 65 9.36 -27.03 16.85
C SER A 65 7.98 -26.92 16.21
N VAL A 66 7.86 -27.49 15.00
CA VAL A 66 6.58 -27.65 14.28
C VAL A 66 5.55 -28.38 15.14
N LYS A 67 5.96 -29.45 15.82
CA LYS A 67 5.06 -30.25 16.68
C LYS A 67 4.52 -29.44 17.84
N ASP A 68 5.34 -28.60 18.46
CA ASP A 68 4.90 -27.72 19.54
C ASP A 68 3.97 -26.62 19.03
N ALA A 69 4.25 -26.06 17.85
CA ALA A 69 3.37 -25.09 17.20
C ALA A 69 1.98 -25.68 16.91
N GLU A 70 1.92 -26.88 16.32
CA GLU A 70 0.67 -27.60 16.05
C GLU A 70 -0.10 -27.92 17.33
N ARG A 71 0.60 -28.29 18.42
CA ARG A 71 -0.03 -28.52 19.72
C ARG A 71 -0.65 -27.24 20.28
N VAL A 72 0.12 -26.15 20.31
CA VAL A 72 -0.32 -24.86 20.84
C VAL A 72 -1.54 -24.33 20.07
N LEU A 73 -1.57 -24.50 18.75
CA LEU A 73 -2.73 -24.09 17.93
C LEU A 73 -4.00 -24.89 18.21
N LYS A 74 -3.88 -26.16 18.63
CA LYS A 74 -5.03 -26.96 19.05
C LYS A 74 -5.52 -26.59 20.45
N GLU A 75 -4.61 -26.18 21.33
CA GLU A 75 -4.91 -25.80 22.72
C GLU A 75 -5.52 -24.40 22.82
N GLU A 76 -5.12 -23.47 21.94
CA GLU A 76 -5.53 -22.07 22.01
C GLU A 76 -6.72 -21.76 21.08
N SER A 77 -7.94 -21.81 21.64
CA SER A 77 -9.19 -21.52 20.92
C SER A 77 -9.29 -20.09 20.36
N SER A 78 -8.51 -19.16 20.89
CA SER A 78 -8.53 -17.74 20.49
C SER A 78 -7.73 -17.46 19.22
N GLY A 79 -6.95 -18.43 18.75
CA GLY A 79 -6.06 -18.27 17.59
C GLY A 79 -4.93 -17.27 17.82
N PHE A 80 -4.12 -17.09 16.76
CA PHE A 80 -3.06 -16.09 16.69
C PHE A 80 -3.38 -15.10 15.57
N ASP A 81 -2.98 -13.84 15.76
CA ASP A 81 -3.07 -12.80 14.72
C ASP A 81 -1.94 -12.94 13.68
N LEU A 82 -0.80 -13.47 14.12
CA LEU A 82 0.42 -13.62 13.34
C LEU A 82 1.20 -14.85 13.80
N ILE A 83 1.79 -15.55 12.84
CA ILE A 83 2.74 -16.64 13.08
C ILE A 83 4.05 -16.27 12.39
N VAL A 84 5.15 -16.27 13.15
CA VAL A 84 6.50 -16.02 12.66
C VAL A 84 7.28 -17.32 12.85
N SER A 85 7.83 -17.88 11.78
CA SER A 85 8.57 -19.13 11.82
C SER A 85 9.94 -18.99 11.17
N ASP A 86 10.97 -19.55 11.77
CA ASP A 86 12.19 -19.83 11.03
C ASP A 86 11.88 -20.80 9.89
N HIS A 87 12.56 -20.63 8.77
CA HIS A 87 12.52 -21.56 7.66
C HIS A 87 13.15 -22.89 8.04
N ASN A 88 14.30 -22.88 8.71
CA ASN A 88 15.03 -24.08 9.07
C ASN A 88 14.80 -24.40 10.54
N LEU A 89 14.06 -25.46 10.85
CA LEU A 89 13.80 -25.89 12.22
C LEU A 89 14.50 -27.22 12.51
N LYS A 90 14.59 -27.60 13.78
CA LYS A 90 15.12 -28.91 14.19
C LYS A 90 14.42 -30.08 13.50
N ASN A 91 15.14 -31.19 13.41
CA ASN A 91 14.66 -32.45 12.84
C ASN A 91 14.23 -32.32 11.37
N GLN A 92 14.94 -31.49 10.60
CA GLN A 92 14.70 -31.27 9.16
C GLN A 92 13.29 -30.75 8.85
N SER A 93 12.58 -30.24 9.85
CA SER A 93 11.30 -29.58 9.66
C SER A 93 11.53 -28.16 9.12
N THR A 94 10.57 -27.63 8.38
CA THR A 94 10.67 -26.26 7.86
C THR A 94 9.46 -25.42 8.19
N GLY A 95 9.65 -24.12 8.37
CA GLY A 95 8.55 -23.17 8.52
C GLY A 95 7.62 -23.17 7.30
N LEU A 96 8.14 -23.50 6.11
CA LEU A 96 7.32 -23.64 4.92
C LEU A 96 6.40 -24.88 4.96
N ALA A 97 6.90 -26.00 5.49
CA ALA A 97 6.06 -27.18 5.70
C ALA A 97 4.96 -26.89 6.74
N LEU A 98 5.29 -26.16 7.81
CA LEU A 98 4.32 -25.71 8.81
C LEU A 98 3.23 -24.84 8.17
N TRP A 99 3.60 -23.83 7.39
CA TRP A 99 2.64 -22.98 6.68
C TRP A 99 1.73 -23.78 5.74
N ARG A 100 2.29 -24.71 4.94
CA ARG A 100 1.50 -25.57 4.06
C ARG A 100 0.51 -26.45 4.82
N ASN A 101 0.91 -26.96 5.99
CA ASN A 101 0.00 -27.72 6.84
C ASN A 101 -1.15 -26.83 7.33
N PHE A 102 -0.90 -25.57 7.65
CA PHE A 102 -1.94 -24.64 8.09
C PHE A 102 -2.92 -24.28 6.98
N GLN A 103 -2.42 -24.08 5.76
CA GLN A 103 -3.28 -23.87 4.60
C GLN A 103 -4.22 -25.06 4.37
N LYS A 104 -3.71 -26.30 4.49
CA LYS A 104 -4.55 -27.52 4.39
C LYS A 104 -5.62 -27.62 5.49
N LEU A 105 -5.38 -27.00 6.64
CA LEU A 105 -6.31 -26.95 7.77
C LEU A 105 -7.28 -25.76 7.69
N GLY A 106 -7.19 -24.91 6.66
CA GLY A 106 -8.03 -23.72 6.51
C GLY A 106 -7.72 -22.62 7.52
N ILE A 107 -6.50 -22.57 8.04
CA ILE A 107 -6.07 -21.52 8.98
C ILE A 107 -5.63 -20.30 8.17
N GLU A 108 -6.40 -19.21 8.26
CA GLU A 108 -6.18 -17.96 7.52
C GLU A 108 -5.24 -16.96 8.24
N THR A 109 -4.58 -17.38 9.32
CA THR A 109 -3.68 -16.51 10.09
C THR A 109 -2.50 -16.02 9.23
N ASN A 110 -2.14 -14.74 9.39
CA ASN A 110 -0.95 -14.17 8.75
C ASN A 110 0.29 -14.99 9.11
N PHE A 111 1.08 -15.36 8.10
CA PHE A 111 2.26 -16.19 8.28
C PHE A 111 3.49 -15.53 7.68
N VAL A 112 4.55 -15.42 8.48
CA VAL A 112 5.86 -14.90 8.10
C VAL A 112 6.90 -16.01 8.25
N ILE A 113 7.68 -16.21 7.20
CA ILE A 113 8.88 -17.02 7.22
C ILE A 113 10.10 -16.10 7.35
N LEU A 114 10.95 -16.40 8.32
CA LEU A 114 12.28 -15.83 8.47
C LEU A 114 13.29 -16.81 7.89
N SER A 115 14.29 -16.33 7.15
CA SER A 115 15.37 -17.19 6.67
C SER A 115 16.69 -16.44 6.59
N GLY A 116 17.80 -17.16 6.70
CA GLY A 116 19.13 -16.61 6.42
C GLY A 116 19.49 -16.60 4.92
N LEU A 117 18.61 -17.08 4.05
CA LEU A 117 18.81 -17.04 2.59
C LEU A 117 18.39 -15.67 2.04
N ASP A 118 18.93 -15.27 0.91
CA ASP A 118 18.35 -14.15 0.16
C ASP A 118 17.02 -14.56 -0.49
N ARG A 119 16.17 -13.58 -0.79
CA ARG A 119 14.85 -13.85 -1.37
C ARG A 119 14.87 -14.64 -2.67
N ASP A 120 15.82 -14.37 -3.57
CA ASP A 120 15.87 -15.02 -4.88
C ASP A 120 16.29 -16.50 -4.74
N THR A 121 17.28 -16.77 -3.88
CA THR A 121 17.69 -18.12 -3.50
C THR A 121 16.55 -18.86 -2.80
N TYR A 122 15.81 -18.19 -1.92
CA TYR A 122 14.65 -18.79 -1.25
C TYR A 122 13.56 -19.15 -2.27
N ALA A 123 13.20 -18.19 -3.13
CA ALA A 123 12.15 -18.36 -4.13
C ALA A 123 12.45 -19.49 -5.11
N SER A 124 13.65 -19.51 -5.66
CA SER A 124 14.08 -20.54 -6.63
C SER A 124 14.07 -21.96 -6.07
N ARG A 125 14.26 -22.12 -4.75
CA ARG A 125 14.34 -23.44 -4.10
C ARG A 125 13.02 -23.93 -3.55
N PHE A 126 12.20 -23.03 -3.01
CA PHE A 126 11.12 -23.43 -2.12
C PHE A 126 9.74 -22.94 -2.55
N LEU A 127 9.68 -21.86 -3.33
CA LEU A 127 8.42 -21.32 -3.80
C LEU A 127 7.96 -22.08 -5.05
N LEU A 128 6.74 -22.61 -4.95
CA LEU A 128 6.01 -23.21 -6.06
C LEU A 128 5.02 -22.17 -6.56
N LYS A 129 4.69 -22.18 -7.87
CA LYS A 129 3.67 -21.27 -8.43
C LYS A 129 2.37 -21.36 -7.60
N GLY A 130 1.96 -20.25 -6.97
CA GLY A 130 0.75 -20.19 -6.16
C GLY A 130 0.79 -19.09 -5.10
N GLU A 131 0.01 -19.30 -4.03
CA GLU A 131 0.06 -18.45 -2.84
C GLU A 131 1.34 -18.70 -2.05
N GLU A 132 1.86 -17.64 -1.43
CA GLU A 132 3.14 -17.66 -0.72
C GLU A 132 2.98 -16.97 0.64
N PRO A 133 3.63 -17.50 1.70
CA PRO A 133 3.73 -16.78 2.95
C PRO A 133 4.58 -15.53 2.77
N LEU A 134 4.44 -14.59 3.70
CA LEU A 134 5.36 -13.46 3.74
C LEU A 134 6.77 -13.96 4.06
N TYR A 135 7.75 -13.39 3.38
CA TYR A 135 9.15 -13.79 3.52
C TYR A 135 9.99 -12.61 3.96
N PHE A 136 10.87 -12.87 4.93
CA PHE A 136 11.87 -11.92 5.41
C PHE A 136 13.22 -12.60 5.60
N GLU A 137 14.27 -11.86 5.25
CA GLU A 137 15.62 -12.25 5.58
C GLU A 137 15.91 -11.91 7.05
N LYS A 138 16.62 -12.79 7.76
CA LYS A 138 16.98 -12.61 9.18
C LYS A 138 17.85 -11.37 9.42
N ASN A 139 18.64 -10.94 8.43
CA ASN A 139 19.43 -9.71 8.44
C ASN A 139 18.58 -8.43 8.30
N ALA A 140 17.32 -8.55 7.85
CA ALA A 140 16.38 -7.46 7.60
C ALA A 140 15.21 -7.47 8.61
N ILE A 141 15.46 -8.00 9.81
CA ILE A 141 14.41 -8.13 10.84
C ILE A 141 13.86 -6.79 11.33
N SER A 142 14.61 -5.70 11.17
CA SER A 142 14.11 -4.34 11.43
C SER A 142 12.89 -3.99 10.58
N ASP A 143 12.85 -4.50 9.35
CA ASP A 143 11.82 -4.17 8.36
C ASP A 143 10.52 -4.95 8.63
N LEU A 144 10.62 -6.01 9.43
CA LEU A 144 9.48 -6.79 9.90
C LEU A 144 8.49 -5.90 10.66
N VAL A 145 8.99 -4.97 11.48
CA VAL A 145 8.17 -4.05 12.28
C VAL A 145 7.26 -3.22 11.38
N GLU A 146 7.83 -2.55 10.38
CA GLU A 146 7.10 -1.62 9.52
C GLU A 146 6.00 -2.35 8.73
N ILE A 147 6.31 -3.55 8.23
CA ILE A 147 5.36 -4.33 7.43
C ILE A 147 4.27 -4.94 8.31
N LEU A 148 4.60 -5.39 9.51
CA LEU A 148 3.61 -5.90 10.45
C LEU A 148 2.69 -4.81 10.95
N ASP A 149 3.19 -3.61 11.24
CA ASP A 149 2.34 -2.49 11.63
C ASP A 149 1.33 -2.18 10.52
N ARG A 150 1.78 -2.13 9.25
CA ARG A 150 0.88 -1.95 8.11
C ARG A 150 -0.15 -3.08 7.98
N LYS A 151 0.27 -4.35 8.09
CA LYS A 151 -0.63 -5.51 7.89
C LYS A 151 -1.58 -5.74 9.07
N MET A 152 -1.12 -5.51 10.29
CA MET A 152 -1.96 -5.64 11.48
C MET A 152 -2.97 -4.50 11.58
N ALA A 153 -2.59 -3.28 11.18
CA ALA A 153 -3.54 -2.18 11.04
C ALA A 153 -4.53 -2.38 9.88
N PHE A 154 -4.12 -3.07 8.81
CA PHE A 154 -5.05 -3.44 7.74
C PHE A 154 -6.04 -4.52 8.20
N SER A 155 -5.58 -5.52 8.94
CA SER A 155 -6.41 -6.62 9.46
C SER A 155 -7.48 -6.12 10.45
N ALA A 156 -7.16 -5.08 11.21
CA ALA A 156 -8.06 -4.34 12.08
C ALA A 156 -9.24 -3.72 11.31
N GLY A 157 -8.97 -3.10 10.16
CA GLY A 157 -9.98 -2.52 9.28
C GLY A 157 -10.73 -3.55 8.45
N SER A 158 -10.05 -4.63 8.03
CA SER A 158 -10.64 -5.63 7.14
C SER A 158 -11.55 -6.63 7.85
N ASN A 159 -11.47 -6.84 9.16
CA ASN A 159 -12.47 -7.67 9.86
C ASN A 159 -13.86 -6.99 9.94
N LEU A 160 -13.93 -5.66 9.78
CA LEU A 160 -15.19 -4.95 9.54
C LEU A 160 -15.67 -5.02 8.08
N VAL A 161 -14.81 -5.45 7.15
CA VAL A 161 -15.08 -5.48 5.70
C VAL A 161 -15.23 -6.92 5.17
N ASN A 162 -14.63 -7.92 5.82
CA ASN A 162 -14.69 -9.34 5.46
C ASN A 162 -15.95 -10.06 5.97
N SER A 163 -16.85 -9.35 6.65
CA SER A 163 -18.27 -9.73 6.64
C SER A 163 -18.94 -9.03 5.44
N ASN A 164 -19.02 -9.72 4.30
CA ASN A 164 -19.81 -9.36 3.11
C ASN A 164 -19.29 -8.33 2.08
N PHE A 165 -17.99 -8.07 1.89
CA PHE A 165 -17.55 -7.39 0.65
C PHE A 165 -17.31 -8.35 -0.52
N LYS A 166 -18.41 -8.85 -1.06
CA LYS A 166 -18.48 -9.34 -2.43
C LYS A 166 -18.44 -8.09 -3.32
N TYR A 167 -17.26 -7.66 -3.78
CA TYR A 167 -17.20 -6.67 -4.86
C TYR A 167 -18.07 -7.21 -6.00
N LYS A 168 -19.15 -6.51 -6.32
CA LYS A 168 -19.91 -6.90 -7.50
C LYS A 168 -18.97 -6.66 -8.68
N GLU A 169 -18.95 -7.58 -9.63
CA GLU A 169 -18.13 -7.51 -10.85
C GLU A 169 -18.21 -6.12 -11.52
N ARG A 170 -19.36 -5.46 -11.36
CA ARG A 170 -19.63 -4.06 -11.73
C ARG A 170 -18.69 -3.02 -11.09
N ASP A 171 -18.33 -3.15 -9.82
CA ASP A 171 -17.50 -2.18 -9.09
C ASP A 171 -16.03 -2.24 -9.57
N VAL A 172 -15.54 -3.43 -9.90
CA VAL A 172 -14.21 -3.63 -10.48
C VAL A 172 -14.15 -3.05 -11.89
N ILE A 173 -15.21 -3.25 -12.69
CA ILE A 173 -15.32 -2.66 -14.03
C ILE A 173 -15.38 -1.12 -13.95
N GLU A 174 -16.15 -0.56 -13.01
CA GLU A 174 -16.20 0.90 -12.81
C GLU A 174 -14.83 1.48 -12.41
N LEU A 175 -14.05 0.77 -11.58
CA LEU A 175 -12.70 1.16 -11.21
C LEU A 175 -11.72 1.15 -12.42
N ILE A 176 -11.77 0.08 -13.21
CA ILE A 176 -10.93 -0.06 -14.42
C ILE A 176 -11.26 1.03 -15.44
N LEU A 177 -12.55 1.30 -15.67
CA LEU A 177 -12.99 2.37 -16.58
C LEU A 177 -12.57 3.75 -16.09
N GLY A 178 -12.61 3.99 -14.77
CA GLY A 178 -12.10 5.21 -14.15
C GLY A 178 -10.61 5.40 -14.42
N PHE A 179 -9.80 4.35 -14.28
CA PHE A 179 -8.37 4.39 -14.56
C PHE A 179 -8.06 4.68 -16.04
N ILE A 180 -8.76 4.01 -16.96
CA ILE A 180 -8.60 4.23 -18.41
C ILE A 180 -8.92 5.70 -18.77
N ALA A 181 -9.97 6.28 -18.17
CA ALA A 181 -10.34 7.68 -18.41
C ALA A 181 -9.25 8.66 -17.93
N ILE A 182 -8.63 8.40 -16.77
CA ILE A 182 -7.53 9.22 -16.25
C ILE A 182 -6.33 9.20 -17.20
N VAL A 183 -5.95 8.01 -17.69
CA VAL A 183 -4.84 7.84 -18.64
C VAL A 183 -5.12 8.58 -19.95
N ALA A 184 -6.35 8.51 -20.48
CA ALA A 184 -6.74 9.21 -21.69
C ALA A 184 -6.67 10.75 -21.55
N ILE A 185 -7.11 11.29 -20.41
CA ILE A 185 -7.02 12.73 -20.11
C ILE A 185 -5.55 13.16 -20.05
N TRP A 186 -4.70 12.38 -19.37
CA TRP A 186 -3.27 12.67 -19.26
C TRP A 186 -2.58 12.67 -20.63
N GLN A 187 -2.83 11.66 -21.47
CA GLN A 187 -2.28 11.58 -22.82
C GLN A 187 -2.71 12.76 -23.71
N THR A 188 -3.97 13.19 -23.56
CA THR A 188 -4.49 14.36 -24.29
C THR A 188 -3.76 15.64 -23.85
N GLY A 189 -3.50 15.78 -22.54
CA GLY A 189 -2.70 16.89 -21.99
C GLY A 189 -1.27 16.92 -22.53
N ILE A 190 -0.61 15.76 -22.63
CA ILE A 190 0.72 15.65 -23.24
C ILE A 190 0.67 16.10 -24.70
N ASN A 191 -0.29 15.60 -25.48
CA ASN A 191 -0.42 15.96 -26.89
C ASN A 191 -0.66 17.46 -27.08
N MET A 192 -1.40 18.11 -26.18
CA MET A 192 -1.56 19.57 -26.15
C MET A 192 -0.22 20.29 -25.93
N ILE A 193 0.53 19.88 -24.92
CA ILE A 193 1.83 20.48 -24.60
C ILE A 193 2.80 20.33 -25.76
N SER A 194 2.89 19.12 -26.36
CA SER A 194 3.75 18.87 -27.51
C SER A 194 3.32 19.63 -28.76
N SER A 195 2.03 19.88 -28.96
CA SER A 195 1.54 20.70 -30.08
C SER A 195 1.82 22.18 -29.85
N TYR A 196 1.69 22.65 -28.61
CA TYR A 196 2.04 24.01 -28.21
C TYR A 196 3.54 24.28 -28.39
N ALA A 197 4.40 23.37 -27.94
CA ALA A 197 5.85 23.47 -28.11
C ALA A 197 6.26 23.59 -29.59
N ARG A 198 5.70 22.74 -30.45
CA ARG A 198 5.92 22.80 -31.91
C ARG A 198 5.42 24.11 -32.53
N ALA A 199 4.27 24.62 -32.08
CA ALA A 199 3.73 25.88 -32.55
C ALA A 199 4.63 27.07 -32.17
N THR A 200 5.18 27.08 -30.94
CA THR A 200 6.08 28.14 -30.48
C THR A 200 7.42 28.16 -31.23
N GLU A 201 7.92 27.01 -31.67
CA GLU A 201 9.13 26.92 -32.50
C GLU A 201 8.91 27.45 -33.92
N SER A 202 7.68 27.35 -34.44
CA SER A 202 7.38 27.73 -35.84
C SER A 202 7.28 29.24 -36.11
N LYS A 203 7.37 30.12 -35.10
CA LYS A 203 7.10 31.59 -35.17
C LYS A 203 5.73 32.00 -35.75
N THR A 204 4.92 31.07 -36.24
CA THR A 204 3.53 31.29 -36.67
C THR A 204 2.56 30.77 -35.61
N TYR A 205 2.08 31.67 -34.76
CA TYR A 205 1.03 31.38 -33.79
C TYR A 205 -0.30 31.23 -34.53
N GLN A 206 -0.83 30.02 -34.66
CA GLN A 206 -2.13 29.73 -35.29
C GLN A 206 -3.18 29.48 -34.19
N PRO A 207 -3.97 30.50 -33.78
CA PRO A 207 -4.96 30.38 -32.71
C PRO A 207 -6.03 29.30 -32.96
N VAL A 208 -6.23 28.92 -34.23
CA VAL A 208 -7.19 27.88 -34.65
C VAL A 208 -6.85 26.49 -34.09
N ILE A 209 -5.57 26.15 -33.92
CA ILE A 209 -5.16 24.82 -33.42
C ILE A 209 -5.46 24.66 -31.93
N ILE A 210 -5.24 25.72 -31.15
CA ILE A 210 -5.50 25.72 -29.71
C ILE A 210 -7.00 25.61 -29.45
N GLN A 211 -7.82 26.38 -30.16
CA GLN A 211 -9.27 26.34 -30.03
C GLN A 211 -9.84 24.95 -30.33
N LYS A 212 -9.43 24.33 -31.45
CA LYS A 212 -9.91 22.99 -31.83
C LYS A 212 -9.53 21.91 -30.81
N THR A 213 -8.37 22.06 -30.17
CA THR A 213 -7.90 21.10 -29.15
C THR A 213 -8.67 21.27 -27.83
N ILE A 214 -9.00 22.50 -27.45
CA ILE A 214 -9.86 22.78 -26.28
C ILE A 214 -11.27 22.24 -26.51
N GLU A 215 -11.85 22.44 -27.70
CA GLU A 215 -13.16 21.91 -28.08
C GLU A 215 -13.20 20.37 -28.00
N GLN A 216 -12.13 19.68 -28.44
CA GLN A 216 -12.00 18.22 -28.32
C GLN A 216 -11.91 17.75 -26.86
N GLY A 217 -11.19 18.47 -26.00
CA GLY A 217 -11.11 18.19 -24.57
C GLY A 217 -12.46 18.35 -23.86
N LEU A 218 -13.21 19.39 -24.21
CA LEU A 218 -14.55 19.64 -23.68
C LEU A 218 -15.56 18.57 -24.13
N ALA A 219 -15.55 18.19 -25.41
CA ALA A 219 -16.41 17.12 -25.92
C ALA A 219 -16.12 15.77 -25.23
N SER A 220 -14.86 15.48 -24.96
CA SER A 220 -14.45 14.26 -24.22
C SER A 220 -14.92 14.29 -22.77
N SER A 221 -14.85 15.44 -22.10
CA SER A 221 -15.38 15.63 -20.73
C SER A 221 -16.89 15.44 -20.67
N GLU A 222 -17.63 15.96 -21.65
CA GLU A 222 -19.09 15.81 -21.72
C GLU A 222 -19.51 14.35 -21.98
N ALA A 223 -18.78 13.64 -22.86
CA ALA A 223 -18.98 12.21 -23.11
C ALA A 223 -18.76 11.38 -21.82
N LEU A 224 -17.71 11.68 -21.06
CA LEU A 224 -17.44 11.02 -19.76
C LEU A 224 -18.54 11.33 -18.72
N SER A 225 -19.13 12.52 -18.76
CA SER A 225 -20.25 12.87 -17.89
C SER A 225 -21.52 12.08 -18.23
N LYS A 226 -21.80 11.86 -19.53
CA LYS A 226 -22.93 11.05 -20.00
C LYS A 226 -22.79 9.57 -19.61
N LEU A 227 -21.56 9.08 -19.45
CA LEU A 227 -21.26 7.74 -18.95
C LEU A 227 -21.38 7.60 -17.42
N GLY A 228 -21.80 8.64 -16.69
CA GLY A 228 -21.95 8.60 -15.24
C GLY A 228 -20.62 8.61 -14.46
N VAL A 229 -19.50 8.84 -15.14
CA VAL A 229 -18.15 8.90 -14.54
C VAL A 229 -17.92 10.25 -13.83
N SER A 230 -18.77 11.25 -14.07
CA SER A 230 -18.70 12.59 -13.46
C SER A 230 -18.83 12.61 -11.93
N LYS A 231 -19.31 11.52 -11.32
CA LYS A 231 -19.33 11.30 -9.87
C LYS A 231 -17.94 11.10 -9.26
N PHE A 232 -16.95 10.72 -10.08
CA PHE A 232 -15.56 10.48 -9.66
C PHE A 232 -14.62 11.67 -9.88
N LEU A 233 -15.04 12.68 -10.64
CA LEU A 233 -14.31 13.94 -10.72
C LEU A 233 -14.59 14.73 -9.44
N THR A 234 -13.57 14.83 -8.58
CA THR A 234 -13.67 15.61 -7.34
C THR A 234 -14.08 17.04 -7.67
N ARG A 235 -14.77 17.70 -6.74
CA ARG A 235 -15.13 19.12 -6.84
C ARG A 235 -13.91 19.98 -7.20
N GLU A 236 -12.75 19.60 -6.69
CA GLU A 236 -11.46 20.26 -6.92
C GLU A 236 -10.97 20.12 -8.37
N THR A 237 -11.06 18.93 -8.98
CA THR A 237 -10.73 18.74 -10.41
C THR A 237 -11.62 19.59 -11.31
N LYS A 238 -12.92 19.68 -10.99
CA LYS A 238 -13.86 20.52 -11.76
C LYS A 238 -13.51 22.01 -11.66
N GLU A 239 -13.08 22.47 -10.49
CA GLU A 239 -12.65 23.87 -10.29
C GLU A 239 -11.31 24.19 -10.96
N ILE A 240 -10.36 23.24 -10.99
CA ILE A 240 -9.10 23.41 -11.73
C ILE A 240 -9.37 23.57 -13.23
N VAL A 241 -10.21 22.71 -13.80
CA VAL A 241 -10.58 22.80 -15.23
C VAL A 241 -11.26 24.13 -15.54
N LYS A 242 -12.20 24.59 -14.71
CA LYS A 242 -12.84 25.91 -14.88
C LYS A 242 -11.84 27.07 -14.83
N ARG A 243 -10.87 27.02 -13.91
CA ARG A 243 -9.84 28.07 -13.79
C ARG A 243 -8.92 28.12 -15.02
N ILE A 244 -8.57 26.97 -15.58
CA ILE A 244 -7.77 26.90 -16.81
C ILE A 244 -8.55 27.53 -17.97
N ILE A 245 -9.81 27.16 -18.16
CA ILE A 245 -10.68 27.72 -19.21
C ILE A 245 -10.86 29.24 -19.05
N ALA A 246 -11.10 29.72 -17.83
CA ALA A 246 -11.28 31.15 -17.56
C ALA A 246 -9.99 31.97 -17.81
N ARG A 247 -8.84 31.39 -17.50
CA ARG A 247 -7.53 32.02 -17.71
C ARG A 247 -7.19 32.12 -19.21
N ASP A 248 -7.54 31.12 -20.00
CA ASP A 248 -7.28 31.16 -21.45
C ASP A 248 -8.27 32.07 -22.19
N ASN A 249 -9.54 32.11 -21.79
CA ASN A 249 -10.53 33.04 -22.36
C ASN A 249 -10.20 34.52 -22.07
N SER A 250 -9.61 34.82 -20.91
CA SER A 250 -9.16 36.19 -20.59
C SER A 250 -7.92 36.59 -21.38
N ARG A 251 -7.02 35.65 -21.69
CA ARG A 251 -5.86 35.88 -22.57
C ARG A 251 -6.24 36.02 -24.04
N ALA A 252 -7.23 35.26 -24.52
CA ALA A 252 -7.75 35.41 -25.88
C ALA A 252 -8.35 36.80 -26.11
N LYS A 253 -9.03 37.39 -25.12
CA LYS A 253 -9.55 38.77 -25.18
C LYS A 253 -8.45 39.84 -25.29
N ILE A 254 -7.27 39.61 -24.74
CA ILE A 254 -6.15 40.57 -24.79
C ILE A 254 -5.52 40.63 -26.20
N ILE A 255 -5.66 39.57 -26.99
CA ILE A 255 -5.03 39.46 -28.32
C ILE A 255 -5.94 40.00 -29.44
N VAL A 256 -7.24 40.22 -29.18
CA VAL A 256 -8.22 40.62 -30.22
C VAL A 256 -8.41 42.15 -30.33
N ASN A 257 -7.62 42.98 -29.65
CA ASN A 257 -7.62 44.44 -29.89
C ASN A 257 -6.23 44.98 -30.30
N PRO A 258 -5.82 44.79 -31.57
CA PRO A 258 -4.69 45.50 -32.15
C PRO A 258 -5.16 46.75 -32.92
N GLY A 259 -6.04 47.58 -32.32
CA GLY A 259 -6.61 48.73 -33.02
C GLY A 259 -7.68 49.53 -32.28
N GLN A 260 -7.42 49.92 -31.02
CA GLN A 260 -7.93 51.14 -30.38
C GLN A 260 -6.87 51.68 -29.44
#